data_AF-A0A7K1KVI5-F1
#
_entry.id   AF-A0A7K1KVI5-F1
#
_cell.length_a   1.000
_cell.length_b   1.000
_cell.length_c   1.000
_cell.angle_alpha   90.00
_cell.angle_beta   90.00
_cell.angle_gamma   90.00
#
_symmetry.space_group_name_H-M   'P 1'
#
loop_
_entity.id
_entity.type
_entity.pdbx_description
1 polymer ?
#
loop_
_entity_poly.entity_id
_entity_poly.type
_entity_poly.pdbx_seq_one_letter_code
_entity_poly.pdbx_strand_id
1 'polypeptide(L)'
;MSAQPAEPPMLPGQVPPIPRTIKGISDRLSEERRAEFLGEVTRAELGPDLSNLLSGWYAEVMFAQLPDREERRARAREQMRDGRKISLEEIGDRRRSRSGGE
;
A
#
# COMPACT_ATOMS: atom_id res chain seq x y z
N MET A 1 -1.85 4.22 -38.32
CA MET A 1 -2.23 3.32 -37.22
C MET A 1 -1.25 3.57 -36.08
N SER A 2 -1.71 4.00 -34.92
CA SER A 2 -0.83 4.23 -33.76
C SER A 2 -0.82 2.98 -32.89
N ALA A 3 0.34 2.34 -32.76
CA ALA A 3 0.52 1.24 -31.82
C ALA A 3 0.52 1.82 -30.41
N GLN A 4 -0.44 1.46 -29.57
CA GLN A 4 -0.33 1.72 -28.13
C GLN A 4 0.79 0.80 -27.58
N PRO A 5 1.66 1.28 -26.68
CA PRO A 5 2.63 0.41 -26.03
C PRO A 5 1.86 -0.69 -25.31
N ALA A 6 2.12 -1.95 -25.66
CA ALA A 6 1.61 -3.07 -24.88
C ALA A 6 2.21 -2.96 -23.48
N GLU A 7 1.37 -2.88 -22.44
CA GLU A 7 1.87 -2.90 -21.06
C GLU A 7 2.70 -4.17 -20.88
N PRO A 8 3.93 -4.07 -20.33
CA PRO A 8 4.78 -5.23 -20.14
C PRO A 8 4.07 -6.24 -19.24
N PRO A 9 4.19 -7.55 -19.51
CA PRO A 9 3.54 -8.58 -18.73
C PRO A 9 4.00 -8.48 -17.27
N MET A 10 3.03 -8.48 -16.35
CA MET A 10 3.32 -8.44 -14.92
C MET A 10 4.11 -9.68 -14.50
N LEU A 11 5.24 -9.47 -13.82
CA LEU A 11 6.02 -10.56 -13.26
C LEU A 11 5.27 -11.18 -12.05
N PRO A 12 5.50 -12.47 -11.73
CA PRO A 12 4.92 -13.10 -10.55
C PRO A 12 5.22 -12.29 -9.28
N GLY A 13 4.16 -11.89 -8.56
CA GLY A 13 4.27 -11.08 -7.34
C GLY A 13 4.26 -9.56 -7.54
N GLN A 14 4.21 -9.06 -8.78
CA GLN A 14 3.93 -7.65 -9.02
C GLN A 14 2.45 -7.35 -8.79
N VAL A 15 2.17 -6.24 -8.10
CA VAL A 15 0.81 -5.70 -7.93
C VAL A 15 0.60 -4.54 -8.90
N PRO A 16 -0.60 -4.41 -9.51
CA PRO A 16 -0.86 -3.31 -10.43
C PRO A 16 -0.65 -1.97 -9.71
N PRO A 17 -0.05 -0.96 -10.38
CA PRO A 17 0.07 0.36 -9.80
C PRO A 17 -1.31 0.91 -9.46
N ILE A 18 -1.41 1.60 -8.32
CA ILE A 18 -2.61 2.33 -7.94
C ILE A 18 -2.28 3.82 -8.14
N PRO A 19 -3.00 4.55 -9.00
CA PRO A 19 -2.88 6.00 -9.04
C PRO A 19 -3.36 6.60 -7.71
N ARG A 20 -2.57 7.50 -7.11
CA ARG A 20 -2.93 8.21 -5.87
C ARG A 20 -3.91 9.37 -6.12
N THR A 21 -5.01 9.06 -6.79
CA THR A 21 -6.11 9.97 -7.07
C THR A 21 -7.37 9.45 -6.40
N ILE A 22 -8.36 10.33 -6.18
CA ILE A 22 -9.66 9.92 -5.61
C ILE A 22 -10.24 8.74 -6.41
N LYS A 23 -10.27 8.85 -7.74
CA LYS A 23 -10.75 7.78 -8.63
C LYS A 23 -9.91 6.51 -8.54
N GLY A 24 -8.58 6.64 -8.58
CA GLY A 24 -7.68 5.49 -8.55
C GLY A 24 -7.80 4.67 -7.26
N ILE A 25 -8.00 5.35 -6.13
CA ILE A 25 -8.23 4.72 -4.82
C ILE A 25 -9.65 4.13 -4.79
N SER A 26 -10.67 4.91 -5.17
CA SER A 26 -12.08 4.47 -5.12
C SER A 26 -12.31 3.20 -5.93
N ASP A 27 -11.70 3.09 -7.11
CA ASP A 27 -11.87 1.95 -8.01
C ASP A 27 -11.35 0.63 -7.43
N ARG A 28 -10.45 0.70 -6.44
CA ARG A 28 -9.84 -0.46 -5.77
C ARG A 28 -10.52 -0.81 -4.44
N LEU A 29 -11.48 0.00 -4.00
CA LEU A 29 -12.27 -0.27 -2.80
C LEU A 29 -13.53 -1.08 -3.13
N SER A 30 -13.94 -1.93 -2.18
CA SER A 30 -15.29 -2.50 -2.15
C SER A 30 -16.34 -1.40 -2.07
N GLU A 31 -17.58 -1.70 -2.41
CA GLU A 31 -18.66 -0.71 -2.45
C GLU A 31 -18.85 0.01 -1.11
N GLU A 32 -18.89 -0.74 0.00
CA GLU A 32 -19.01 -0.19 1.35
C GLU A 32 -17.86 0.77 1.70
N ARG A 33 -16.61 0.33 1.52
CA ARG A 33 -15.44 1.17 1.82
C ARG A 33 -15.30 2.34 0.86
N ARG A 34 -15.80 2.21 -0.37
CA ARG A 34 -15.83 3.30 -1.35
C ARG A 34 -16.77 4.41 -0.89
N ALA A 35 -17.93 4.06 -0.35
CA ALA A 35 -18.88 5.04 0.18
C ALA A 35 -18.29 5.78 1.40
N GLU A 36 -17.64 5.05 2.31
CA GLU A 36 -16.90 5.63 3.45
C GLU A 36 -15.82 6.61 2.97
N PHE A 37 -14.93 6.15 2.09
CA PHE A 37 -13.85 6.96 1.52
C PHE A 37 -14.37 8.25 0.86
N LEU A 38 -15.37 8.15 -0.01
CA LEU A 38 -15.92 9.33 -0.69
C LEU A 38 -16.61 10.27 0.32
N GLY A 39 -17.26 9.72 1.34
CA GLY A 39 -17.83 10.50 2.44
C GLY A 39 -16.77 11.32 3.18
N GLU A 40 -15.64 10.71 3.53
CA GLU A 40 -14.54 11.44 4.18
C GLU A 40 -13.90 12.48 3.25
N VAL A 41 -13.66 12.15 1.99
CA VAL A 41 -13.11 13.08 0.99
C VAL A 41 -13.97 14.33 0.85
N THR A 42 -15.30 14.19 0.85
CA THR A 42 -16.21 15.34 0.74
C THR A 42 -16.21 16.25 1.97
N ARG A 43 -15.76 15.77 3.12
CA ARG A 43 -15.70 16.52 4.38
C ARG A 43 -14.32 17.10 4.67
N ALA A 44 -13.28 16.58 4.04
CA ALA A 44 -11.90 16.97 4.29
C ALA A 44 -11.62 18.39 3.77
N GLU A 45 -10.82 19.12 4.53
CA GLU A 45 -10.34 20.43 4.10
C GLU A 45 -9.24 20.28 3.04
N LEU A 46 -9.26 21.17 2.05
CA LEU A 46 -8.22 21.19 1.02
C LEU A 46 -6.86 21.48 1.67
N GLY A 47 -5.83 20.75 1.23
CA GLY A 47 -4.46 20.90 1.72
C GLY A 47 -4.00 19.68 2.52
N PRO A 48 -3.30 19.86 3.66
CA PRO A 48 -2.72 18.76 4.42
C PRO A 48 -3.73 17.71 4.87
N ASP A 49 -4.95 18.13 5.24
CA ASP A 49 -6.00 17.22 5.69
C ASP A 49 -6.40 16.22 4.59
N LEU A 50 -6.85 16.73 3.44
CA LEU A 50 -7.13 15.89 2.28
C LEU A 50 -5.91 15.05 1.84
N SER A 51 -4.71 15.62 1.84
CA SER A 51 -3.49 14.87 1.47
C SER A 51 -3.23 13.69 2.42
N ASN A 52 -3.37 13.89 3.72
CA ASN A 52 -3.18 12.85 4.74
C ASN A 52 -4.25 11.76 4.63
N LEU A 53 -5.52 12.15 4.41
CA LEU A 53 -6.61 11.22 4.17
C LEU A 53 -6.34 10.35 2.94
N LEU A 54 -5.98 10.97 1.80
CA LEU A 54 -5.63 10.22 0.58
C LEU A 54 -4.43 9.30 0.82
N SER A 55 -3.47 9.70 1.67
CA SER A 55 -2.33 8.89 2.05
C SER A 55 -2.72 7.62 2.80
N GLY A 56 -3.61 7.76 3.79
CA GLY A 56 -4.10 6.64 4.61
C GLY A 56 -4.87 5.64 3.76
N TRP A 57 -5.85 6.13 2.98
CA TRP A 57 -6.63 5.28 2.10
C TRP A 57 -5.79 4.60 1.03
N TYR A 58 -4.84 5.33 0.43
CA TYR A 58 -3.90 4.75 -0.53
C TYR A 58 -3.09 3.60 0.07
N ALA A 59 -2.59 3.75 1.30
CA ALA A 59 -1.86 2.69 1.99
C ALA A 59 -2.76 1.46 2.22
N GLU A 60 -4.02 1.65 2.61
CA GLU A 60 -4.99 0.57 2.78
C GLU A 60 -5.22 -0.23 1.50
N VAL A 61 -5.50 0.42 0.36
CA VAL A 61 -5.66 -0.30 -0.91
C VAL A 61 -4.36 -0.95 -1.38
N MET A 62 -3.20 -0.31 -1.17
CA MET A 62 -1.90 -0.92 -1.46
C MET A 62 -1.68 -2.21 -0.67
N PHE A 63 -1.98 -2.21 0.63
CA PHE A 63 -1.79 -3.39 1.46
C PHE A 63 -2.81 -4.49 1.18
N ALA A 64 -4.04 -4.14 0.77
CA ALA A 64 -5.06 -5.11 0.39
C ALA A 64 -4.65 -5.94 -0.84
N GLN A 65 -3.78 -5.41 -1.72
CA GLN A 65 -3.26 -6.15 -2.86
C GLN A 65 -2.22 -7.21 -2.48
N LEU A 66 -1.64 -7.14 -1.27
CA LEU A 66 -0.59 -8.07 -0.90
C LEU A 66 -1.18 -9.42 -0.47
N PRO A 67 -0.74 -10.54 -1.06
CA PRO A 67 -1.17 -11.86 -0.61
C PRO A 67 -0.79 -12.08 0.85
N ASP A 68 -1.64 -12.82 1.56
CA ASP A 68 -1.45 -13.25 2.95
C ASP A 68 -1.17 -12.10 3.93
N ARG A 69 -1.64 -10.88 3.63
CA ARG A 69 -1.38 -9.70 4.46
C ARG A 69 -1.82 -9.91 5.90
N GLU A 70 -3.04 -10.40 6.11
CA GLU A 70 -3.56 -10.64 7.46
C GLU A 70 -2.77 -11.71 8.19
N GLU A 71 -2.40 -12.79 7.52
CA GLU A 71 -1.56 -13.84 8.11
C GLU A 71 -0.18 -13.30 8.49
N ARG A 72 0.48 -12.58 7.58
CA ARG A 72 1.79 -11.94 7.84
C ARG A 72 1.72 -10.96 9.00
N ARG A 73 0.62 -10.18 9.08
CA ARG A 73 0.39 -9.23 10.17
C ARG A 73 0.12 -9.92 11.50
N ALA A 74 -0.67 -10.99 11.50
CA ALA A 74 -0.93 -11.80 12.69
C ALA A 74 0.36 -12.42 13.21
N ARG A 75 1.15 -13.05 12.32
CA ARG A 75 2.46 -13.63 12.64
C ARG A 75 3.45 -12.61 13.18
N ALA A 76 3.47 -11.39 12.63
CA ALA A 76 4.32 -10.31 13.13
C ALA A 76 3.90 -9.87 14.55
N ARG A 77 2.60 -9.81 14.83
CA ARG A 77 2.07 -9.47 16.16
C ARG A 77 2.39 -10.53 17.21
N GLU A 78 2.28 -11.80 16.83
CA GLU A 78 2.66 -12.92 17.70
C GLU A 78 4.14 -12.87 18.07
N GLN A 79 5.03 -12.74 17.07
CA GLN A 79 6.46 -12.55 17.30
C GLN A 79 6.77 -11.38 18.22
N MET A 80 6.06 -10.25 18.07
CA MET A 80 6.24 -9.09 18.94
C MET A 80 5.83 -9.39 20.39
N ARG A 81 4.74 -10.15 20.60
CA ARG A 81 4.30 -10.60 21.93
C ARG A 81 5.33 -11.54 22.57
N ASP A 82 5.97 -12.38 21.77
CA ASP A 82 7.05 -13.28 22.17
C ASP A 82 8.41 -12.56 22.36
N GLY A 83 8.42 -11.23 22.33
CA GLY A 83 9.61 -10.41 22.55
C GLY A 83 10.56 -10.34 21.35
N ARG A 84 10.25 -10.97 20.21
CA ARG A 84 11.03 -10.83 18.98
C ARG A 84 10.75 -9.46 18.36
N LYS A 85 11.63 -8.51 18.63
CA LYS A 85 11.62 -7.16 18.08
C LYS A 85 12.86 -6.99 17.22
N ILE A 86 12.69 -6.34 16.07
CA ILE A 86 13.79 -5.96 15.19
C ILE A 86 14.01 -4.46 15.39
N SER A 87 15.25 -4.04 15.63
CA SER A 87 15.56 -2.62 15.77
C SER A 87 15.49 -1.90 14.42
N LEU A 88 15.28 -0.59 14.43
CA LEU A 88 15.31 0.21 13.19
C LEU A 88 16.71 0.18 12.55
N GLU A 89 17.76 0.08 13.37
CA GLU A 89 19.15 -0.06 12.94
C GLU A 89 19.34 -1.36 12.16
N GLU A 90 18.87 -2.49 12.70
CA GLU A 90 18.96 -3.80 12.07
C GLU A 90 18.18 -3.84 10.74
N ILE A 91 17.02 -3.19 10.67
CA ILE A 91 16.28 -3.02 9.41
C ILE A 91 17.11 -2.21 8.40
N GLY A 92 17.79 -1.16 8.87
CA GLY A 92 18.69 -0.33 8.06
C GLY A 92 19.87 -1.13 7.50
N ASP A 93 20.53 -1.92 8.33
CA ASP A 93 21.64 -2.80 7.94
C ASP A 93 21.22 -3.81 6.89
N ARG A 94 20.12 -4.53 7.11
CA ARG A 94 19.59 -5.51 6.14
C ARG A 94 19.27 -4.89 4.79
N ARG A 95 18.76 -3.65 4.75
CA ARG A 95 18.49 -2.94 3.50
C ARG A 95 19.78 -2.59 2.76
N ARG A 96 20.79 -2.08 3.46
CA ARG A 96 22.10 -1.78 2.89
C ARG A 96 22.79 -3.03 2.32
N SER A 97 22.72 -4.15 3.03
CA SER A 97 23.28 -5.42 2.56
C SER A 97 22.56 -5.96 1.31
N ARG A 98 21.27 -5.68 1.14
CA ARG A 98 20.52 -6.05 -0.08
C ARG A 98 20.81 -5.15 -1.28
N SER A 99 21.21 -3.89 -1.05
CA SER A 99 21.58 -2.94 -2.10
C SER A 99 23.04 -3.02 -2.51
N GLY A 100 23.91 -3.67 -1.71
CA GLY A 100 25.35 -3.79 -1.98
C GLY A 100 25.77 -5.08 -2.69
N GLY A 101 24.82 -5.85 -3.23
CA GLY A 101 25.10 -7.01 -4.08
C GLY A 101 25.06 -6.61 -5.55
N GLU A 102 26.11 -5.93 -6.01
CA GLU A 102 26.46 -5.75 -7.43
C GLU A 102 27.79 -6.45 -7.71
#